data_AF-A0A965YA52-F1
#
_entry.id   AF-A0A965YA52-F1
#
_cell.length_a   1.000
_cell.length_b   1.000
_cell.length_c   1.000
_cell.angle_alpha   90.00
_cell.angle_beta   90.00
_cell.angle_gamma   90.00
#
_symmetry.space_group_name_H-M   'P 1'
#
loop_
_entity.id
_entity.type
_entity.pdbx_description
1 polymer ?
#
loop_
_entity_poly.entity_id
_entity_poly.type
_entity_poly.pdbx_seq_one_letter_code
_entity_poly.pdbx_strand_id
1 'polypeptide(L)'
;MIFAGNYISYQMLNNMNNFSALGNAIPVYLTASVLAIIVSFLPIYDKKLNKNIEKNKKIIVTSIVWFFILISYSANLNTPVKAYINTTKDFVIIKNKERKIAQENAQKRDEIIEKFTKNSMNGNIDINTEDMNLIVIFTEGLGEVVLDSNDKYAGLTPNLLKFKKESYDFKNYYNHTAATYKGIRGQLFSSVQLIESYEKNGDLSKITETPLTGLPQILKNQDYSTSFINPEPKHKDFAPYIKTLGFEDYPELDVTEKNGYKKIDSDNPYLTDEATYNLIFDEAKKRNQMKIRNFSSAHIL
;
A
#
# COMPACT_ATOMS: atom_id res chain seq x y z
N MET A 1 -1.59 -0.37 -23.21
CA MET A 1 -0.43 0.34 -22.61
C MET A 1 -0.84 0.80 -21.20
N ILE A 2 -1.09 -0.15 -20.28
CA ILE A 2 -1.74 0.12 -18.97
C ILE A 2 -0.83 -0.28 -17.78
N PHE A 3 0.18 -1.13 -18.01
CA PHE A 3 0.95 -1.78 -16.94
C PHE A 3 2.44 -1.42 -16.89
N ALA A 4 2.91 -0.47 -17.71
CA ALA A 4 4.33 -0.06 -17.73
C ALA A 4 4.46 1.45 -17.95
N GLY A 5 5.46 2.06 -17.32
CA GLY A 5 5.76 3.49 -17.42
C GLY A 5 4.89 4.41 -16.54
N ASN A 6 4.19 3.87 -15.54
CA ASN A 6 3.38 4.67 -14.61
C ASN A 6 3.72 4.39 -13.14
N TYR A 7 3.20 5.23 -12.25
CA TYR A 7 3.41 5.11 -10.79
C TYR A 7 2.98 3.74 -10.24
N ILE A 8 1.92 3.15 -10.80
CA ILE A 8 1.42 1.83 -10.41
C ILE A 8 2.46 0.76 -10.71
N SER A 9 3.10 0.78 -11.88
CA SER A 9 4.19 -0.14 -12.24
C SER A 9 5.39 0.00 -11.31
N TYR A 10 5.77 1.24 -10.95
CA TYR A 10 6.84 1.49 -9.99
C TYR A 10 6.49 0.93 -8.61
N GLN A 11 5.27 1.17 -8.13
CA GLN A 11 4.82 0.62 -6.84
C GLN A 11 4.78 -0.91 -6.86
N MET A 12 4.33 -1.52 -7.94
CA MET A 12 4.36 -2.98 -8.09
C MET A 12 5.79 -3.53 -8.02
N LEU A 13 6.76 -2.88 -8.68
CA LEU A 13 8.18 -3.26 -8.60
C LEU A 13 8.76 -3.05 -7.20
N ASN A 14 8.41 -1.95 -6.53
CA ASN A 14 8.88 -1.66 -5.17
C ASN A 14 8.31 -2.64 -4.13
N ASN A 15 7.13 -3.19 -4.39
CA ASN A 15 6.52 -4.22 -3.57
C ASN A 15 6.87 -5.64 -4.05
N MET A 16 7.84 -5.82 -4.97
CA MET A 16 8.13 -7.14 -5.53
C MET A 16 8.58 -8.18 -4.49
N ASN A 17 9.21 -7.74 -3.41
CA ASN A 17 9.65 -8.66 -2.36
C ASN A 17 8.48 -9.15 -1.50
N ASN A 18 7.32 -8.48 -1.54
CA ASN A 18 6.08 -8.93 -0.91
C ASN A 18 5.26 -9.86 -1.82
N PHE A 19 5.74 -10.19 -3.03
CA PHE A 19 5.12 -11.22 -3.88
C PHE A 19 5.10 -12.60 -3.21
N SER A 20 5.87 -12.83 -2.14
CA SER A 20 5.70 -14.01 -1.28
C SER A 20 4.27 -14.18 -0.75
N ALA A 21 3.49 -13.10 -0.64
CA ALA A 21 2.08 -13.13 -0.27
C ALA A 21 1.14 -13.69 -1.36
N LEU A 22 1.55 -13.69 -2.63
CA LEU A 22 0.83 -14.39 -3.71
C LEU A 22 1.01 -15.92 -3.65
N GLY A 23 1.84 -16.40 -2.72
CA GLY A 23 1.94 -17.79 -2.31
C GLY A 23 2.09 -18.76 -3.48
N ASN A 24 1.27 -19.80 -3.49
CA ASN A 24 1.31 -20.89 -4.48
C ASN A 24 0.79 -20.50 -5.87
N ALA A 25 0.29 -19.28 -6.07
CA ALA A 25 -0.26 -18.86 -7.35
C ALA A 25 0.83 -18.41 -8.35
N ILE A 26 2.01 -18.00 -7.88
CA ILE A 26 3.12 -17.54 -8.74
C ILE A 26 3.57 -18.62 -9.75
N PRO A 27 3.83 -19.88 -9.33
CA PRO A 27 4.14 -20.95 -10.27
C PRO A 27 3.03 -21.18 -11.29
N VAL A 28 1.76 -21.03 -10.90
CA VAL A 28 0.60 -21.20 -11.78
C VAL A 28 0.56 -20.10 -12.85
N TYR A 29 0.76 -18.84 -12.47
CA TYR A 29 0.80 -17.74 -13.44
C TYR A 29 2.01 -17.84 -14.37
N LEU A 30 3.18 -18.23 -13.86
CA LEU A 30 4.37 -18.45 -14.68
C LEU A 30 4.17 -19.60 -15.67
N THR A 31 3.64 -20.74 -15.20
CA THR A 31 3.36 -21.90 -16.07
C THR A 31 2.27 -21.59 -17.11
N ALA A 32 1.19 -20.92 -16.73
CA ALA A 32 0.15 -20.47 -17.65
C ALA A 32 0.69 -19.48 -18.70
N SER A 33 1.56 -18.55 -18.31
CA SER A 33 2.18 -17.59 -19.22
C SER A 33 3.12 -18.29 -20.21
N VAL A 34 3.95 -19.22 -19.74
CA VAL A 34 4.83 -20.03 -20.59
C VAL A 34 4.02 -20.90 -21.54
N LEU A 35 2.94 -21.54 -21.06
CA LEU A 35 2.02 -22.32 -21.89
C LEU A 35 1.34 -21.46 -22.96
N ALA A 36 0.86 -20.26 -22.61
CA ALA A 36 0.25 -19.34 -23.57
C ALA A 36 1.25 -18.92 -24.66
N ILE A 37 2.51 -18.65 -24.28
CA ILE A 37 3.59 -18.38 -25.23
C ILE A 37 3.81 -19.59 -26.13
N ILE A 38 3.96 -20.81 -25.57
CA ILE A 38 4.16 -22.03 -26.35
C ILE A 38 2.99 -22.27 -27.32
N VAL A 39 1.75 -22.14 -26.85
CA VAL A 39 0.53 -22.28 -27.66
C VAL A 39 0.46 -21.25 -28.77
N SER A 40 0.91 -20.02 -28.53
CA SER A 40 0.99 -18.99 -29.58
C SER A 40 1.97 -19.35 -30.71
N PHE A 41 2.95 -20.21 -30.43
CA PHE A 41 3.90 -20.76 -31.41
C PHE A 41 3.51 -22.15 -31.93
N LEU A 42 2.46 -22.78 -31.40
CA LEU A 42 2.00 -24.06 -31.93
C LEU A 42 1.43 -23.85 -33.34
N PRO A 43 1.88 -24.62 -34.34
CA PRO A 43 1.34 -24.50 -35.68
C PRO A 43 -0.12 -24.93 -35.67
N ILE A 44 -1.03 -23.98 -35.92
CA ILE A 44 -2.44 -24.29 -36.19
C ILE A 44 -2.46 -25.14 -37.46
N TYR A 45 -2.71 -26.44 -37.29
CA TYR A 45 -2.79 -27.42 -38.36
C TYR A 45 -4.20 -27.42 -38.91
N ASP A 46 -4.53 -26.42 -39.71
CA ASP A 46 -5.76 -26.45 -40.48
C ASP A 46 -5.56 -27.36 -41.70
N LYS A 47 -6.28 -28.49 -41.73
CA LYS A 47 -6.23 -29.48 -42.83
C LYS A 47 -6.64 -28.90 -44.20
N LYS A 48 -7.23 -27.70 -44.24
CA LYS A 48 -7.60 -27.00 -45.47
C LYS A 48 -6.57 -25.95 -45.95
N LEU A 49 -5.50 -25.68 -45.20
CA LEU A 49 -4.49 -24.72 -45.63
C LEU A 49 -3.52 -25.36 -46.64
N ASN A 50 -3.48 -24.78 -47.84
CA ASN A 50 -2.67 -25.21 -48.99
C ASN A 50 -1.19 -25.49 -48.61
N LYS A 51 -0.62 -26.62 -49.05
CA LYS A 51 0.75 -27.10 -48.73
C LYS A 51 1.87 -26.05 -48.99
N ASN A 52 1.64 -25.10 -49.90
CA ASN A 52 2.57 -23.98 -50.14
C ASN A 52 2.64 -22.97 -48.99
N ILE A 53 1.60 -22.87 -48.15
CA ILE A 53 1.59 -21.96 -46.99
C ILE A 53 2.41 -22.54 -45.84
N GLU A 54 2.42 -23.86 -45.62
CA GLU A 54 3.24 -24.49 -44.56
C GLU A 54 4.74 -24.23 -44.71
N LYS A 55 5.28 -24.27 -45.93
CA LYS A 55 6.69 -23.97 -46.20
C LYS A 55 7.02 -22.49 -45.92
N ASN A 56 6.04 -21.61 -46.09
CA ASN A 56 6.16 -20.17 -45.84
C ASN A 56 5.74 -19.75 -44.42
N LYS A 57 5.13 -20.62 -43.59
CA LYS A 57 4.71 -20.29 -42.22
C LYS A 57 5.88 -19.82 -41.36
N LYS A 58 7.03 -20.50 -41.44
CA LYS A 58 8.24 -20.08 -40.71
C LYS A 58 8.71 -18.71 -41.15
N ILE A 59 8.67 -18.44 -42.47
CA ILE A 59 9.05 -17.15 -43.06
C ILE A 59 8.07 -16.06 -42.64
N ILE A 60 6.76 -16.33 -42.64
CA ILE A 60 5.73 -15.37 -42.23
C ILE A 60 5.87 -15.03 -40.74
N VAL A 61 6.05 -16.04 -39.86
CA VAL A 61 6.25 -15.80 -38.42
C VAL A 61 7.55 -15.04 -38.16
N THR A 62 8.67 -15.42 -38.80
CA THR A 62 9.92 -14.66 -38.64
C THR A 62 9.82 -13.26 -39.21
N SER A 63 9.13 -13.04 -40.33
CA SER A 63 8.87 -11.72 -40.90
C SER A 63 7.96 -10.86 -40.01
N ILE A 64 6.94 -11.44 -39.37
CA ILE A 64 6.09 -10.73 -38.40
C ILE A 64 6.93 -10.32 -37.18
N VAL A 65 7.74 -11.23 -36.63
CA VAL A 65 8.63 -10.93 -35.50
C VAL A 65 9.63 -9.83 -35.88
N TRP A 66 10.28 -9.93 -37.05
CA TRP A 66 11.19 -8.90 -37.55
C TRP A 66 10.50 -7.57 -37.82
N PHE A 67 9.27 -7.58 -38.33
CA PHE A 67 8.48 -6.38 -38.56
C PHE A 67 8.14 -5.68 -37.23
N PHE A 68 7.75 -6.43 -36.20
CA PHE A 68 7.56 -5.87 -34.86
C PHE A 68 8.85 -5.34 -34.25
N ILE A 69 9.99 -6.01 -34.42
CA ILE A 69 11.31 -5.54 -33.97
C ILE A 69 11.70 -4.24 -34.69
N LEU A 70 11.54 -4.19 -36.03
CA LEU A 70 11.88 -3.04 -36.85
C LEU A 70 10.98 -1.83 -36.55
N ILE A 71 9.67 -2.02 -36.40
CA ILE A 71 8.75 -0.96 -35.98
C ILE A 71 9.07 -0.46 -34.57
N SER A 72 9.48 -1.36 -33.66
CA SER A 72 9.91 -0.98 -32.32
C SER A 72 11.16 -0.08 -32.33
N TYR A 73 12.04 -0.28 -33.32
CA TYR A 73 13.30 0.46 -33.45
C TYR A 73 13.14 1.76 -34.26
N SER A 74 12.36 1.75 -35.34
CA SER A 74 12.26 2.87 -36.30
C SER A 74 11.26 3.95 -35.91
N ALA A 75 10.17 3.59 -35.24
CA ALA A 75 9.02 4.49 -35.10
C ALA A 75 8.98 5.28 -33.78
N ASN A 76 10.01 5.17 -32.92
CA ASN A 76 9.97 5.73 -31.56
C ASN A 76 8.72 5.34 -30.74
N LEU A 77 7.98 4.32 -31.18
CA LEU A 77 6.72 3.91 -30.58
C LEU A 77 7.01 3.32 -29.19
N ASN A 78 6.20 3.71 -28.21
CA ASN A 78 6.23 3.15 -26.86
C ASN A 78 5.69 1.71 -26.90
N THR A 79 6.53 0.76 -27.29
CA THR A 79 6.16 -0.66 -27.28
C THR A 79 6.10 -1.19 -25.84
N PRO A 80 5.31 -2.24 -25.56
CA PRO A 80 5.24 -2.83 -24.23
C PRO A 80 6.63 -3.22 -23.69
N VAL A 81 7.49 -3.79 -24.54
CA VAL A 81 8.87 -4.18 -24.17
C VAL A 81 9.71 -2.96 -23.80
N LYS A 82 9.67 -1.89 -24.61
CA LYS A 82 10.39 -0.64 -24.32
C LYS A 82 9.87 0.01 -23.03
N ALA A 83 8.57 -0.03 -22.79
CA ALA A 83 7.96 0.48 -21.57
C ALA A 83 8.41 -0.31 -20.32
N TYR A 84 8.49 -1.65 -20.40
CA TYR A 84 9.06 -2.48 -19.33
C TYR A 84 10.54 -2.17 -19.06
N ILE A 85 11.36 -2.09 -20.12
CA ILE A 85 12.79 -1.75 -19.99
C ILE A 85 12.98 -0.35 -19.39
N ASN A 86 12.17 0.63 -19.79
CA ASN A 86 12.23 1.97 -19.23
C ASN A 86 11.81 1.96 -17.75
N THR A 87 10.73 1.24 -17.41
CA THR A 87 10.27 1.13 -16.01
C THR A 87 11.33 0.51 -15.11
N THR A 88 12.03 -0.55 -15.56
CA THR A 88 13.10 -1.17 -14.76
C THR A 88 14.33 -0.28 -14.64
N LYS A 89 14.70 0.44 -15.71
CA LYS A 89 15.77 1.47 -15.65
C LYS A 89 15.40 2.60 -14.69
N ASP A 90 14.18 3.13 -14.78
CA ASP A 90 13.67 4.18 -13.91
C ASP A 90 13.63 3.71 -12.46
N PHE A 91 13.20 2.48 -12.19
CA PHE A 91 13.22 1.88 -10.86
C PHE A 91 14.64 1.85 -10.26
N VAL A 92 15.64 1.40 -11.03
CA VAL A 92 17.04 1.38 -10.58
C VAL A 92 17.58 2.79 -10.35
N ILE A 93 17.28 3.74 -11.24
CA ILE A 93 17.69 5.14 -11.11
C ILE A 93 17.06 5.77 -9.86
N ILE A 94 15.76 5.57 -9.64
CA ILE A 94 15.04 6.09 -8.48
C ILE A 94 15.60 5.48 -7.19
N LYS A 95 15.82 4.16 -7.14
CA LYS A 95 16.42 3.51 -5.95
C LYS A 95 17.83 4.02 -5.64
N ASN A 96 18.64 4.25 -6.67
CA ASN A 96 19.98 4.81 -6.48
C ASN A 96 19.93 6.28 -6.05
N LYS A 97 18.96 7.06 -6.56
CA LYS A 97 18.71 8.43 -6.09
C LYS A 97 18.21 8.44 -4.65
N GLU A 98 17.25 7.59 -4.27
CA GLU A 98 16.78 7.45 -2.88
C GLU A 98 17.94 7.20 -1.91
N ARG A 99 18.87 6.29 -2.27
CA ARG A 99 20.05 6.00 -1.45
C ARG A 99 21.02 7.18 -1.34
N LYS A 100 21.27 7.90 -2.44
CA LYS A 100 22.13 9.11 -2.43
C LYS A 100 21.49 10.27 -1.69
N ILE A 101 20.20 10.50 -1.91
CA ILE A 101 19.39 11.53 -1.24
C ILE A 101 19.33 11.24 0.26
N ALA A 102 19.19 9.99 0.70
CA ALA A 102 19.26 9.65 2.12
C ALA A 102 20.61 10.04 2.77
N GLN A 103 21.71 9.94 2.03
CA GLN A 103 23.05 10.32 2.49
C GLN A 103 23.29 11.85 2.43
N GLU A 104 22.82 12.51 1.36
CA GLU A 104 22.97 13.95 1.13
C GLU A 104 22.03 14.79 2.02
N ASN A 105 20.79 14.32 2.26
CA ASN A 105 19.79 15.00 3.08
C ASN A 105 20.19 15.08 4.56
N ALA A 106 21.01 14.15 5.04
CA ALA A 106 21.57 14.22 6.39
C ALA A 106 22.42 15.49 6.60
N GLN A 107 23.03 16.01 5.53
CA GLN A 107 23.89 17.20 5.56
C GLN A 107 23.14 18.51 5.25
N LYS A 108 21.96 18.43 4.62
CA LYS A 108 21.14 19.60 4.17
C LYS A 108 19.76 19.66 4.81
N ARG A 109 19.63 19.09 6.01
CA ARG A 109 18.35 18.91 6.70
C ARG A 109 17.56 20.22 6.83
N ASP A 110 18.22 21.32 7.19
CA ASP A 110 17.56 22.59 7.45
C ASP A 110 17.01 23.25 6.17
N GLU A 111 17.77 23.23 5.07
CA GLU A 111 17.28 23.71 3.75
C GLU A 111 16.05 22.91 3.27
N ILE A 112 16.04 21.60 3.53
CA ILE A 112 14.91 20.73 3.16
C ILE A 112 13.69 21.07 4.00
N ILE A 113 13.86 21.19 5.32
CA ILE A 113 12.77 21.56 6.23
C ILE A 113 12.17 22.90 5.79
N GLU A 114 12.99 23.91 5.51
CA GLU A 114 12.53 25.22 5.06
C GLU A 114 11.69 25.11 3.76
N LYS A 115 12.17 24.34 2.78
CA LYS A 115 11.48 24.13 1.50
C LYS A 115 10.12 23.44 1.64
N PHE A 116 9.98 22.54 2.60
CA PHE A 116 8.74 21.77 2.81
C PHE A 116 7.85 22.32 3.94
N THR A 117 8.34 23.29 4.72
CA THR A 117 7.55 23.98 5.74
C THR A 117 6.51 24.85 5.05
N LYS A 118 5.26 24.38 5.07
CA LYS A 118 4.11 25.18 4.68
C LYS A 118 3.38 25.61 5.94
N ASN A 119 3.34 26.91 6.19
CA ASN A 119 2.63 27.49 7.34
C ASN A 119 1.10 27.55 7.14
N SER A 120 0.62 27.16 5.96
CA SER A 120 -0.80 27.10 5.66
C SER A 120 -1.07 26.04 4.59
N MET A 121 -2.20 25.36 4.73
CA MET A 121 -2.78 24.59 3.63
C MET A 121 -3.56 25.56 2.74
N ASN A 122 -3.37 25.46 1.42
CA ASN A 122 -4.25 26.12 0.47
C ASN A 122 -5.58 25.34 0.45
N GLY A 123 -6.58 25.88 1.11
CA GLY A 123 -7.93 25.34 1.19
C GLY A 123 -8.65 25.99 2.36
N ASN A 124 -9.81 26.61 2.11
CA ASN A 124 -10.68 27.22 3.13
C ASN A 124 -11.32 26.15 4.03
N ILE A 125 -10.52 25.38 4.74
CA ILE A 125 -11.00 24.44 5.76
C ILE A 125 -10.91 25.18 7.08
N ASP A 126 -11.88 26.07 7.30
CA ASP A 126 -12.06 26.80 8.56
C ASP A 126 -12.77 25.88 9.56
N ILE A 127 -12.01 24.96 10.15
CA ILE A 127 -12.50 24.10 11.22
C ILE A 127 -11.80 24.57 12.49
N ASN A 128 -12.56 25.01 13.48
CA ASN A 128 -12.04 25.23 14.82
C ASN A 128 -11.69 23.87 15.45
N THR A 129 -10.43 23.47 15.39
CA THR A 129 -9.94 22.15 15.83
C THR A 129 -9.35 22.16 17.24
N GLU A 130 -9.34 23.29 17.96
CA GLU A 130 -8.57 23.45 19.21
C GLU A 130 -8.99 22.46 20.33
N ASP A 131 -10.21 21.93 20.26
CA ASP A 131 -10.80 21.01 21.25
C ASP A 131 -11.31 19.67 20.67
N MET A 132 -10.95 19.33 19.43
CA MET A 132 -11.45 18.09 18.81
C MET A 132 -10.64 16.87 19.21
N ASN A 133 -11.33 15.76 19.47
CA ASN A 133 -10.69 14.45 19.52
C ASN A 133 -10.35 13.99 18.10
N LEU A 134 -9.21 13.32 17.94
CA LEU A 134 -8.78 12.77 16.67
C LEU A 134 -8.96 11.25 16.67
N ILE A 135 -9.68 10.73 15.68
CA ILE A 135 -9.82 9.29 15.46
C ILE A 135 -9.33 8.96 14.06
N VAL A 136 -8.37 8.05 13.94
CA VAL A 136 -7.83 7.59 12.65
C VAL A 136 -8.01 6.08 12.53
N ILE A 137 -8.68 5.65 11.47
CA ILE A 137 -8.95 4.23 11.21
C ILE A 137 -8.25 3.85 9.91
N PHE A 138 -7.29 2.93 10.01
CA PHE A 138 -6.63 2.32 8.87
C PHE A 138 -7.43 1.10 8.41
N THR A 139 -7.95 1.15 7.19
CA THR A 139 -8.78 0.08 6.62
C THR A 139 -7.97 -0.80 5.68
N GLU A 140 -7.84 -2.09 6.00
CA GLU A 140 -7.16 -3.07 5.15
C GLU A 140 -7.87 -3.21 3.80
N GLY A 141 -7.10 -3.34 2.71
CA GLY A 141 -7.63 -3.69 1.39
C GLY A 141 -8.64 -2.71 0.74
N LEU A 142 -8.92 -1.55 1.33
CA LEU A 142 -9.92 -0.60 0.83
C LEU A 142 -9.34 0.29 -0.28
N GLY A 143 -9.98 0.29 -1.45
CA GLY A 143 -9.63 1.17 -2.57
C GLY A 143 -10.86 1.85 -3.17
N GLU A 144 -10.65 2.98 -3.88
CA GLU A 144 -11.74 3.78 -4.47
C GLU A 144 -12.64 2.95 -5.41
N VAL A 145 -12.10 1.91 -6.08
CA VAL A 145 -12.89 1.03 -6.96
C VAL A 145 -14.02 0.29 -6.23
N VAL A 146 -13.87 0.04 -4.92
CA VAL A 146 -14.85 -0.63 -4.06
C VAL A 146 -15.81 0.39 -3.42
N LEU A 147 -15.39 1.66 -3.35
CA LEU A 147 -16.19 2.79 -2.90
C LEU A 147 -16.96 3.46 -4.03
N ASP A 148 -16.67 3.10 -5.28
CA ASP A 148 -17.38 3.59 -6.44
C ASP A 148 -18.64 2.75 -6.67
N SER A 149 -19.77 3.42 -6.83
CA SER A 149 -21.09 2.78 -7.00
C SER A 149 -21.30 2.19 -8.40
N ASN A 150 -20.24 2.00 -9.18
CA ASN A 150 -20.31 1.38 -10.50
C ASN A 150 -20.92 -0.03 -10.40
N ASP A 151 -21.64 -0.43 -11.44
CA ASP A 151 -22.50 -1.64 -11.46
C ASP A 151 -21.83 -2.92 -10.95
N LYS A 152 -20.51 -3.06 -11.11
CA LYS A 152 -19.77 -4.25 -10.68
C LYS A 152 -19.67 -4.42 -9.16
N TYR A 153 -19.63 -3.32 -8.41
CA TYR A 153 -19.45 -3.32 -6.95
C TYR A 153 -20.56 -2.54 -6.21
N ALA A 154 -21.65 -2.23 -6.92
CA ALA A 154 -22.79 -1.51 -6.37
C ALA A 154 -23.34 -2.22 -5.13
N GLY A 155 -23.50 -1.48 -4.04
CA GLY A 155 -24.05 -2.00 -2.79
C GLY A 155 -23.08 -2.76 -1.89
N LEU A 156 -21.78 -2.84 -2.23
CA LEU A 156 -20.79 -3.52 -1.38
C LEU A 156 -20.45 -2.72 -0.11
N THR A 157 -20.45 -1.38 -0.18
CA THR A 157 -20.05 -0.49 0.92
C THR A 157 -21.09 0.61 1.21
N PRO A 158 -22.38 0.28 1.43
CA PRO A 158 -23.46 1.26 1.52
C PRO A 158 -23.28 2.25 2.69
N ASN A 159 -22.74 1.79 3.81
CA ASN A 159 -22.48 2.63 4.98
C ASN A 159 -21.35 3.64 4.70
N LEU A 160 -20.27 3.21 4.03
CA LEU A 160 -19.17 4.11 3.65
C LEU A 160 -19.62 5.10 2.58
N LEU A 161 -20.46 4.69 1.62
CA LEU A 161 -21.07 5.57 0.63
C LEU A 161 -21.95 6.64 1.27
N LYS A 162 -22.70 6.29 2.33
CA LYS A 162 -23.47 7.27 3.11
C LYS A 162 -22.53 8.22 3.85
N PHE A 163 -21.55 7.69 4.56
CA PHE A 163 -20.58 8.48 5.31
C PHE A 163 -19.82 9.47 4.40
N LYS A 164 -19.41 9.02 3.21
CA LYS A 164 -18.75 9.84 2.17
C LYS A 164 -19.57 11.07 1.74
N LYS A 165 -20.91 10.99 1.78
CA LYS A 165 -21.80 12.13 1.45
C LYS A 165 -21.90 13.16 2.58
N GLU A 166 -21.57 12.76 3.80
CA GLU A 166 -21.65 13.57 5.02
C GLU A 166 -20.26 14.04 5.49
N SER A 167 -19.19 13.67 4.77
CA SER A 167 -17.79 13.95 5.13
C SER A 167 -17.04 14.69 4.01
N TYR A 168 -15.83 15.16 4.32
CA TYR A 168 -14.88 15.53 3.28
C TYR A 168 -14.37 14.26 2.58
N ASP A 169 -14.48 14.25 1.25
CA ASP A 169 -14.00 13.16 0.39
C ASP A 169 -12.84 13.65 -0.47
N PHE A 170 -11.75 12.89 -0.48
CA PHE A 170 -10.55 13.22 -1.24
C PHE A 170 -10.46 12.38 -2.51
N LYS A 171 -10.72 13.01 -3.67
CA LYS A 171 -10.48 12.38 -4.97
C LYS A 171 -8.99 12.33 -5.29
N ASN A 172 -8.58 11.28 -6.00
CA ASN A 172 -7.19 11.06 -6.39
C ASN A 172 -6.23 10.94 -5.18
N TYR A 173 -6.71 10.35 -4.09
CA TYR A 173 -5.84 9.90 -3.00
C TYR A 173 -5.13 8.61 -3.42
N TYR A 174 -3.80 8.61 -3.33
CA TYR A 174 -2.98 7.46 -3.64
C TYR A 174 -2.21 7.05 -2.38
N ASN A 175 -2.34 5.78 -1.99
CA ASN A 175 -1.51 5.24 -0.93
C ASN A 175 -0.03 5.24 -1.37
N HIS A 176 0.88 5.48 -0.44
CA HIS A 176 2.32 5.53 -0.70
C HIS A 176 2.93 4.14 -0.97
N THR A 177 2.17 3.07 -0.73
CA THR A 177 2.65 1.69 -0.65
C THR A 177 1.47 0.72 -0.73
N ALA A 178 1.73 -0.53 -1.11
CA ALA A 178 0.74 -1.60 -1.03
C ALA A 178 0.70 -2.26 0.36
N ALA A 179 1.85 -2.35 1.04
CA ALA A 179 1.94 -3.05 2.32
C ALA A 179 1.38 -2.22 3.49
N THR A 180 0.51 -2.83 4.29
CA THR A 180 -0.21 -2.24 5.44
C THR A 180 0.70 -1.50 6.40
N TYR A 181 1.78 -2.14 6.86
CA TYR A 181 2.71 -1.54 7.82
C TYR A 181 3.31 -0.23 7.28
N LYS A 182 3.80 -0.22 6.03
CA LYS A 182 4.34 1.00 5.42
C LYS A 182 3.26 2.08 5.28
N GLY A 183 2.00 1.69 5.05
CA GLY A 183 0.87 2.60 4.96
C GLY A 183 0.63 3.31 6.29
N ILE A 184 0.54 2.54 7.38
CA ILE A 184 0.34 3.05 8.74
C ILE A 184 1.48 4.01 9.14
N ARG A 185 2.73 3.56 9.06
CA ARG A 185 3.87 4.42 9.44
C ARG A 185 4.03 5.60 8.49
N GLY A 186 3.86 5.41 7.19
CA GLY A 186 4.00 6.49 6.24
C GLY A 186 3.03 7.65 6.49
N GLN A 187 1.79 7.33 6.84
CA GLN A 187 0.77 8.31 7.19
C GLN A 187 1.04 8.98 8.55
N LEU A 188 1.45 8.22 9.58
CA LEU A 188 1.71 8.77 10.91
C LEU A 188 2.98 9.63 10.98
N PHE A 189 3.98 9.35 10.15
CA PHE A 189 5.26 10.08 10.16
C PHE A 189 5.44 11.01 8.95
N SER A 190 4.45 11.12 8.08
CA SER A 190 4.52 11.88 6.83
C SER A 190 5.79 11.57 6.02
N SER A 191 6.15 10.29 5.92
CA SER A 191 7.42 9.84 5.35
C SER A 191 7.28 8.58 4.50
N VAL A 192 8.25 8.34 3.62
CA VAL A 192 8.34 7.10 2.86
C VAL A 192 9.29 6.15 3.58
N GLN A 193 8.79 5.00 4.02
CA GLN A 193 9.62 3.96 4.61
C GLN A 193 10.39 3.21 3.52
N LEU A 194 11.71 3.42 3.46
CA LEU A 194 12.60 2.77 2.50
C LEU A 194 13.15 1.41 2.99
N ILE A 195 13.22 1.22 4.30
CA ILE A 195 13.77 0.02 4.92
C ILE A 195 12.64 -1.01 5.08
N GLU A 196 12.78 -2.14 4.40
CA GLU A 196 11.96 -3.33 4.60
C GLU A 196 12.41 -4.00 5.90
N SER A 197 11.60 -3.96 6.97
CA SER A 197 11.94 -4.68 8.21
C SER A 197 10.76 -5.40 8.87
N TYR A 198 9.62 -5.49 8.18
CA TYR A 198 8.42 -6.13 8.71
C TYR A 198 8.31 -7.62 8.36
N GLU A 199 8.69 -8.03 7.13
CA GLU A 199 8.52 -9.43 6.70
C GLU A 199 9.87 -10.19 6.67
N LYS A 200 9.90 -11.38 7.31
CA LYS A 200 11.02 -12.36 7.36
C LYS A 200 12.36 -11.82 7.85
N ASN A 201 12.58 -11.88 9.18
CA ASN A 201 13.85 -11.55 9.85
C ASN A 201 14.26 -10.07 9.73
N GLY A 202 13.31 -9.19 9.49
CA GLY A 202 13.55 -7.75 9.47
C GLY A 202 13.93 -7.25 10.85
N ASP A 203 15.12 -6.65 10.95
CA ASP A 203 15.58 -6.05 12.18
C ASP A 203 14.80 -4.75 12.44
N LEU A 204 13.77 -4.82 13.30
CA LEU A 204 12.95 -3.68 13.72
C LEU A 204 13.81 -2.52 14.24
N SER A 205 15.00 -2.80 14.78
CA SER A 205 15.90 -1.75 15.26
C SER A 205 16.30 -0.79 14.15
N LYS A 206 16.43 -1.26 12.90
CA LYS A 206 16.76 -0.43 11.73
C LYS A 206 15.71 0.60 11.39
N ILE A 207 14.42 0.30 11.64
CA ILE A 207 13.34 1.27 11.46
C ILE A 207 13.41 2.37 12.53
N THR A 208 13.97 2.07 13.70
CA THR A 208 14.10 3.00 14.84
C THR A 208 15.45 3.71 14.91
N GLU A 209 16.46 3.29 14.13
CA GLU A 209 17.79 3.93 14.06
C GLU A 209 17.71 5.42 13.68
N THR A 210 16.76 5.78 12.82
CA THR A 210 16.44 7.17 12.52
C THR A 210 15.27 7.61 13.40
N PRO A 211 15.50 8.39 14.48
CA PRO A 211 14.42 8.86 15.31
C PRO A 211 13.55 9.83 14.51
N LEU A 212 12.31 9.41 14.27
CA LEU A 212 11.29 10.23 13.63
C LEU A 212 10.28 10.69 14.68
N THR A 213 9.81 11.93 14.55
CA THR A 213 8.69 12.44 15.33
C THR A 213 7.43 12.27 14.49
N GLY A 214 6.52 11.42 14.94
CA GLY A 214 5.25 11.16 14.27
C GLY A 214 4.10 11.96 14.89
N LEU A 215 2.95 11.89 14.25
CA LEU A 215 1.70 12.49 14.70
C LEU A 215 1.34 12.13 16.16
N PRO A 216 1.51 10.87 16.63
CA PRO A 216 1.22 10.54 18.03
C PRO A 216 2.07 11.34 19.02
N GLN A 217 3.37 11.52 18.75
CA GLN A 217 4.25 12.29 19.63
C GLN A 217 3.97 13.80 19.54
N ILE A 218 3.68 14.32 18.35
CA ILE A 218 3.32 15.74 18.17
C ILE A 218 2.07 16.07 18.99
N LEU A 219 1.02 15.26 18.87
CA LEU A 219 -0.23 15.48 19.61
C LEU A 219 -0.05 15.25 21.11
N LYS A 220 0.77 14.29 21.53
CA LYS A 220 1.15 14.12 22.94
C LYS A 220 1.75 15.40 23.52
N ASN A 221 2.64 16.06 22.78
CA ASN A 221 3.23 17.35 23.18
C ASN A 221 2.23 18.51 23.16
N GLN A 222 0.99 18.27 22.73
CA GLN A 222 -0.14 19.20 22.76
C GLN A 222 -1.25 18.68 23.72
N ASP A 223 -0.87 17.92 24.75
CA ASP A 223 -1.76 17.38 25.78
C ASP A 223 -2.86 16.43 25.27
N TYR A 224 -2.66 15.79 24.13
CA TYR A 224 -3.49 14.65 23.73
C TYR A 224 -2.96 13.39 24.38
N SER A 225 -3.85 12.56 24.94
CA SER A 225 -3.49 11.19 25.23
C SER A 225 -3.67 10.34 23.98
N THR A 226 -2.64 9.56 23.64
CA THR A 226 -2.55 8.88 22.34
C THR A 226 -2.58 7.36 22.50
N SER A 227 -3.46 6.69 21.76
CA SER A 227 -3.58 5.23 21.81
C SER A 227 -3.69 4.58 20.44
N PHE A 228 -3.17 3.36 20.34
CA PHE A 228 -3.33 2.52 19.16
C PHE A 228 -3.91 1.15 19.52
N ILE A 229 -5.06 0.81 18.94
CA ILE A 229 -5.67 -0.51 19.08
C ILE A 229 -5.07 -1.46 18.05
N ASN A 230 -4.37 -2.47 18.53
CA ASN A 230 -3.82 -3.55 17.69
C ASN A 230 -4.84 -4.69 17.56
N PRO A 231 -5.40 -4.94 16.36
CA PRO A 231 -6.33 -6.05 16.14
C PRO A 231 -5.65 -7.42 16.29
N GLU A 232 -4.33 -7.50 16.14
CA GLU A 232 -3.56 -8.75 16.18
C GLU A 232 -2.50 -8.71 17.30
N PRO A 233 -2.90 -8.69 18.59
CA PRO A 233 -2.01 -8.46 19.73
C PRO A 233 -0.97 -9.57 19.93
N LYS A 234 -1.17 -10.76 19.35
CA LYS A 234 -0.26 -11.91 19.46
C LYS A 234 0.58 -12.18 18.21
N HIS A 235 0.37 -11.42 17.12
CA HIS A 235 1.13 -11.62 15.90
C HIS A 235 2.61 -11.25 16.13
N LYS A 236 3.50 -12.21 15.84
CA LYS A 236 4.94 -12.15 16.21
C LYS A 236 5.67 -10.94 15.63
N ASP A 237 5.33 -10.54 14.41
CA ASP A 237 5.96 -9.39 13.74
C ASP A 237 5.17 -8.08 13.90
N PHE A 238 3.84 -8.11 13.76
CA PHE A 238 2.96 -6.93 13.85
C PHE A 238 2.88 -6.30 15.23
N ALA A 239 2.71 -7.09 16.30
CA ALA A 239 2.56 -6.51 17.62
C ALA A 239 3.81 -5.71 18.07
N PRO A 240 5.05 -6.23 17.91
CA PRO A 240 6.25 -5.43 18.17
C PRO A 240 6.40 -4.23 17.24
N TYR A 241 6.03 -4.36 15.96
CA TYR A 241 6.09 -3.27 14.99
C TYR A 241 5.21 -2.07 15.40
N ILE A 242 3.96 -2.33 15.79
CA ILE A 242 3.01 -1.28 16.21
C ILE A 242 3.55 -0.46 17.38
N LYS A 243 4.31 -1.08 18.30
CA LYS A 243 4.96 -0.38 19.42
C LYS A 243 6.00 0.67 18.99
N THR A 244 6.49 0.60 17.75
CA THR A 244 7.45 1.58 17.19
C THR A 244 6.78 2.83 16.62
N LEU A 245 5.45 2.92 16.64
CA LEU A 245 4.70 4.04 16.07
C LEU A 245 4.62 5.26 17.00
N GLY A 246 5.02 5.11 18.26
CA GLY A 246 5.20 6.22 19.19
C GLY A 246 3.94 6.69 19.91
N PHE A 247 2.89 5.87 19.92
CA PHE A 247 1.74 6.07 20.81
C PHE A 247 2.14 5.84 22.27
N GLU A 248 1.44 6.53 23.17
CA GLU A 248 1.60 6.38 24.61
C GLU A 248 1.01 5.07 25.12
N ASP A 249 -0.18 4.73 24.64
CA ASP A 249 -0.93 3.58 25.10
C ASP A 249 -1.24 2.60 23.95
N TYR A 250 -1.28 1.33 24.30
CA TYR A 250 -1.64 0.23 23.43
C TYR A 250 -2.46 -0.73 24.30
N PRO A 251 -3.77 -0.51 24.39
CA PRO A 251 -4.63 -1.18 25.36
C PRO A 251 -4.40 -2.70 25.34
N GLU A 252 -4.14 -3.27 26.52
CA GLU A 252 -4.11 -4.71 26.68
C GLU A 252 -5.54 -5.23 26.55
N LEU A 253 -5.78 -5.98 25.48
CA LEU A 253 -7.09 -6.55 25.18
C LEU A 253 -7.13 -7.99 25.66
N ASP A 254 -8.19 -8.34 26.38
CA ASP A 254 -8.43 -9.72 26.78
C ASP A 254 -8.81 -10.56 25.54
N VAL A 255 -7.85 -11.37 25.08
CA VAL A 255 -7.91 -12.11 23.81
C VAL A 255 -8.80 -13.36 23.95
N THR A 256 -10.11 -13.13 23.98
CA THR A 256 -11.13 -14.18 24.08
C THR A 256 -12.19 -14.03 23.00
N GLU A 257 -12.80 -15.15 22.60
CA GLU A 257 -13.89 -15.16 21.62
C GLU A 257 -15.08 -14.31 22.08
N LYS A 258 -15.32 -14.24 23.40
CA LYS A 258 -16.35 -13.38 24.01
C LYS A 258 -16.14 -11.89 23.72
N ASN A 259 -14.89 -11.45 23.58
CA ASN A 259 -14.54 -10.06 23.29
C ASN A 259 -14.36 -9.81 21.78
N GLY A 260 -14.87 -10.70 20.93
CA GLY A 260 -14.86 -10.53 19.47
C GLY A 260 -13.56 -10.95 18.79
N TYR A 261 -12.70 -11.72 19.46
CA TYR A 261 -11.54 -12.34 18.82
C TYR A 261 -11.92 -13.60 18.04
N LYS A 262 -11.39 -13.73 16.84
CA LYS A 262 -11.42 -14.94 16.02
C LYS A 262 -10.02 -15.50 15.87
N LYS A 263 -9.91 -16.79 15.53
CA LYS A 263 -8.62 -17.47 15.33
C LYS A 263 -8.47 -17.87 13.87
N ILE A 264 -7.32 -17.53 13.27
CA ILE A 264 -6.92 -18.05 11.96
C ILE A 264 -6.21 -19.41 12.15
N ASP A 265 -5.36 -19.48 13.18
CA ASP A 265 -4.74 -20.69 13.72
C ASP A 265 -4.67 -20.60 15.26
N SER A 266 -4.10 -21.61 15.94
CA SER A 266 -4.02 -21.64 17.40
C SER A 266 -3.24 -20.48 18.02
N ASP A 267 -2.36 -19.85 17.25
CA ASP A 267 -1.31 -18.96 17.74
C ASP A 267 -1.56 -17.48 17.36
N ASN A 268 -2.41 -17.22 16.36
CA ASN A 268 -2.68 -15.90 15.80
C ASN A 268 -4.19 -15.53 15.87
N PRO A 269 -4.70 -15.17 17.06
CA PRO A 269 -6.01 -14.56 17.18
C PRO A 269 -6.01 -13.11 16.68
N TYR A 270 -7.10 -12.72 16.02
CA TYR A 270 -7.35 -11.37 15.54
C TYR A 270 -8.71 -10.87 16.02
N LEU A 271 -8.82 -9.56 16.24
CA LEU A 271 -10.03 -8.88 16.63
C LEU A 271 -10.88 -8.59 15.38
N THR A 272 -12.18 -8.92 15.43
CA THR A 272 -13.09 -8.55 14.33
C THR A 272 -13.23 -7.04 14.20
N ASP A 273 -13.42 -6.54 12.97
CA ASP A 273 -13.68 -5.13 12.70
C ASP A 273 -14.77 -4.52 13.57
N GLU A 274 -15.89 -5.22 13.73
CA GLU A 274 -16.99 -4.79 14.60
C GLU A 274 -16.51 -4.56 16.05
N ALA A 275 -15.75 -5.51 16.59
CA ALA A 275 -15.19 -5.38 17.93
C ALA A 275 -14.12 -4.26 18.01
N THR A 276 -13.31 -4.08 16.97
CA THR A 276 -12.34 -2.98 16.88
C THR A 276 -13.04 -1.62 16.86
N TYR A 277 -14.11 -1.47 16.07
CA TYR A 277 -14.92 -0.25 16.05
C TYR A 277 -15.55 0.05 17.40
N ASN A 278 -16.12 -0.96 18.06
CA ASN A 278 -16.69 -0.81 19.39
C ASN A 278 -15.64 -0.37 20.42
N LEU A 279 -14.45 -0.96 20.38
CA LEU A 279 -13.35 -0.60 21.28
C LEU A 279 -12.86 0.84 21.08
N ILE A 280 -12.64 1.27 19.83
CA ILE A 280 -12.28 2.67 19.54
C ILE A 280 -13.36 3.61 20.07
N PHE A 281 -14.63 3.28 19.82
CA PHE A 281 -15.75 4.12 20.21
C PHE A 281 -15.88 4.22 21.74
N ASP A 282 -15.79 3.11 22.44
CA ASP A 282 -15.83 3.06 23.91
C ASP A 282 -14.66 3.81 24.53
N GLU A 283 -13.46 3.67 23.94
CA GLU A 283 -12.27 4.39 24.39
C GLU A 283 -12.41 5.91 24.18
N ALA A 284 -12.87 6.33 22.99
CA ALA A 284 -13.15 7.72 22.69
C ALA A 284 -14.21 8.30 23.63
N LYS A 285 -15.28 7.55 23.91
CA LYS A 285 -16.35 7.95 24.84
C LYS A 285 -15.83 8.09 26.27
N LYS A 286 -15.07 7.12 26.76
CA LYS A 286 -14.45 7.15 28.10
C LYS A 286 -13.55 8.38 28.26
N ARG A 287 -12.67 8.64 27.27
CA ARG A 287 -11.74 9.78 27.31
C ARG A 287 -12.47 11.11 27.20
N ASN A 288 -13.52 11.19 26.39
CA ASN A 288 -14.39 12.38 26.31
C ASN A 288 -15.09 12.68 27.64
N GLN A 289 -15.59 11.65 28.35
CA GLN A 289 -16.18 11.82 29.69
C GLN A 289 -15.17 12.35 30.72
N MET A 290 -13.90 11.96 30.58
CA MET A 290 -12.80 12.44 31.42
C MET A 290 -12.30 13.84 31.02
N LYS A 291 -12.87 14.45 29.96
CA LYS A 291 -12.41 15.72 29.37
C LYS A 291 -10.93 15.67 28.95
N ILE A 292 -10.47 14.50 28.52
CA ILE A 292 -9.12 14.30 28.01
C ILE A 292 -9.19 14.34 26.48
N ARG A 293 -8.42 15.25 25.86
CA ARG A 293 -8.23 15.26 24.41
C ARG A 293 -7.56 13.95 24.01
N ASN A 294 -8.16 13.25 23.06
CA ASN A 294 -7.65 11.95 22.64
C ASN A 294 -7.28 11.91 21.17
N PHE A 295 -6.19 11.21 20.89
CA PHE A 295 -5.88 10.72 19.58
C PHE A 295 -5.87 9.19 19.63
N SER A 296 -6.97 8.58 19.15
CA SER A 296 -7.10 7.14 19.09
C SER A 296 -6.99 6.66 17.65
N SER A 297 -6.19 5.63 17.45
CA SER A 297 -5.98 5.05 16.13
C SER A 297 -6.20 3.54 16.18
N ALA A 298 -6.65 2.96 15.07
CA ALA A 298 -6.70 1.51 14.94
C ALA A 298 -6.49 1.06 13.50
N HIS A 299 -6.18 -0.22 13.36
CA HIS A 299 -6.20 -0.93 12.09
C HIS A 299 -7.34 -1.94 12.12
N ILE A 300 -8.09 -2.05 11.02
CA ILE A 300 -9.18 -3.00 10.81
C ILE A 300 -8.88 -3.87 9.58
N LEU A 301 -9.32 -5.13 9.60
CA LEU A 301 -8.87 -6.26 8.75
C LEU A 301 -9.89 -6.70 7.69
#